data_AF-A0A535NJT8-F1
#
_entry.id   AF-A0A535NJT8-F1
#
_cell.length_a   1.000
_cell.length_b   1.000
_cell.length_c   1.000
_cell.angle_alpha   90.00
_cell.angle_beta   90.00
_cell.angle_gamma   90.00
#
_symmetry.space_group_name_H-M   'P 1'
#
loop_
_entity.id
_entity.type
_entity.pdbx_description
1 polymer ?
#
loop_
_entity_poly.entity_id
_entity_poly.type
_entity_poly.pdbx_seq_one_letter_code
_entity_poly.pdbx_strand_id
1 'polypeptide(L)' 'KCKAVPALAEHPLPRLVRAGVRCTISTDSRTVAGTTLSREFELAAGMGMTEAELRACNETAYAAKFGA' A
#
# COMPACT_ATOMS: atom_id res chain seq x y z
N LYS A 1 -15.43 -3.91 6.76
CA LYS A 1 -14.68 -3.72 5.50
C LYS A 1 -15.34 -2.60 4.70
N CYS A 2 -14.66 -1.46 4.55
CA CYS A 2 -15.15 -0.35 3.75
C CYS A 2 -14.90 -0.66 2.27
N LYS A 3 -15.94 -0.61 1.43
CA LYS A 3 -15.83 -0.84 -0.03
C LYS A 3 -15.35 0.44 -0.73
N ALA A 4 -14.15 0.89 -0.40
CA ALA A 4 -13.58 2.13 -0.93
C ALA A 4 -13.24 2.03 -2.43
N VAL A 5 -12.94 0.82 -2.91
CA VAL A 5 -12.72 0.52 -4.33
C VAL A 5 -13.62 -0.66 -4.75
N PRO A 6 -14.11 -0.69 -6.01
CA PRO A 6 -14.97 -1.77 -6.50
C PRO A 6 -14.25 -3.13 -6.55
N ALA A 7 -12.96 -3.13 -6.90
CA ALA A 7 -12.10 -4.30 -6.95
C ALA A 7 -10.64 -3.92 -6.63
N LEU A 8 -9.83 -4.90 -6.20
CA LEU A 8 -8.39 -4.68 -5.97
C LEU A 8 -7.64 -4.31 -7.26
N ALA A 9 -8.06 -4.84 -8.40
CA ALA A 9 -7.48 -4.49 -9.71
C ALA A 9 -7.70 -3.01 -10.08
N GLU A 10 -8.72 -2.37 -9.50
CA GLU A 10 -9.05 -0.96 -9.73
C GLU A 10 -8.44 -0.03 -8.67
N HIS A 11 -7.62 -0.57 -7.76
CA HIS A 11 -7.02 0.23 -6.71
C HIS A 11 -6.07 1.28 -7.30
N PRO A 12 -6.12 2.54 -6.84
CA PRO A 12 -5.35 3.62 -7.47
C PRO A 12 -3.85 3.57 -7.17
N LEU A 13 -3.41 2.79 -6.17
CA LEU A 13 -2.02 2.76 -5.68
C LEU A 13 -0.97 2.57 -6.79
N PRO A 14 -1.06 1.57 -7.68
CA PRO A 14 -0.03 1.40 -8.72
C PRO A 14 0.08 2.62 -9.64
N ARG A 15 -1.06 3.23 -10.00
CA ARG A 15 -1.08 4.44 -10.85
C ARG A 15 -0.47 5.65 -10.13
N LEU A 16 -0.76 5.82 -8.84
CA LEU A 16 -0.22 6.92 -8.04
C LEU A 16 1.30 6.81 -7.88
N VAL A 17 1.80 5.62 -7.55
CA VAL A 17 3.25 5.38 -7.41
C VAL A 17 3.97 5.62 -8.73
N ARG A 18 3.44 5.12 -9.85
CA ARG A 18 4.02 5.35 -11.20
C ARG A 18 3.96 6.82 -11.65
N ALA A 19 2.99 7.58 -11.15
CA ALA A 19 2.90 9.02 -11.37
C ALA A 19 3.85 9.82 -10.45
N GLY A 20 4.66 9.16 -9.60
CA GLY A 20 5.60 9.81 -8.69
C GLY A 20 4.96 10.34 -7.40
N VAL A 21 3.71 9.97 -7.12
CA VAL A 21 3.06 10.33 -5.84
C VAL A 21 3.68 9.51 -4.71
N ARG A 22 4.07 10.18 -3.64
CA ARG A 22 4.58 9.54 -2.43
C ARG A 22 3.45 8.80 -1.71
N CYS A 23 3.46 7.48 -1.76
CA CYS A 23 2.46 6.62 -1.15
C CYS A 23 3.09 5.70 -0.09
N THR A 24 2.30 5.29 0.89
CA THR A 24 2.66 4.28 1.89
C THR A 24 1.59 3.17 1.91
N ILE A 25 1.96 1.97 2.37
CA ILE A 25 1.05 0.84 2.55
C ILE A 25 0.86 0.60 4.04
N SER A 26 -0.40 0.44 4.47
CA SER A 26 -0.80 0.37 5.87
C SER A 26 -1.96 -0.62 6.02
N THR A 27 -2.08 -1.24 7.19
CA THR A 27 -3.21 -2.14 7.53
C THR A 27 -4.49 -1.41 7.91
N ASP A 28 -4.43 -0.09 8.07
CA ASP A 28 -5.46 0.72 8.72
C ASP A 28 -5.80 0.10 10.11
N SER A 29 -6.94 -0.58 10.24
CA SER A 29 -7.43 -1.16 11.49
C SER A 29 -7.34 -2.69 11.50
N ARG A 30 -6.22 -3.25 12.00
CA ARG A 30 -5.95 -4.71 12.05
C ARG A 30 -7.06 -5.54 12.71
N THR A 31 -7.64 -5.04 13.81
CA THR A 31 -8.68 -5.74 14.59
C THR A 31 -10.02 -5.85 13.85
N VAL A 32 -10.29 -4.96 12.90
CA VAL A 32 -11.53 -4.92 12.13
C VAL A 32 -11.35 -5.56 10.75
N ALA A 33 -10.13 -5.51 10.19
CA ALA A 33 -9.83 -6.00 8.85
C ALA A 33 -9.37 -7.47 8.81
N GLY A 34 -8.81 -8.01 9.90
CA GLY A 34 -8.27 -9.37 9.93
C GLY A 34 -7.11 -9.57 8.94
N THR A 35 -6.21 -8.58 8.86
CA THR A 35 -5.10 -8.56 7.90
C THR A 35 -3.77 -8.29 8.61
N THR A 36 -2.67 -8.55 7.92
CA THR A 36 -1.30 -8.25 8.36
C THR A 36 -0.65 -7.30 7.37
N LEU A 37 0.41 -6.60 7.80
CA LEU A 37 1.13 -5.71 6.88
C LEU A 37 1.69 -6.47 5.68
N SER A 38 2.28 -7.65 5.91
CA SER A 38 2.78 -8.53 4.84
C SER A 38 1.68 -8.88 3.82
N ARG A 39 0.47 -9.17 4.30
CA ARG A 39 -0.67 -9.46 3.43
C ARG A 39 -1.07 -8.26 2.57
N GLU A 40 -1.02 -7.03 3.10
CA GLU A 40 -1.27 -5.83 2.30
C GLU A 40 -0.21 -5.64 1.20
N PHE A 41 1.05 -5.99 1.47
CA PHE A 41 2.12 -5.99 0.46
C PHE A 41 1.93 -7.09 -0.59
N GLU A 42 1.49 -8.29 -0.21
CA GLU A 42 1.14 -9.36 -1.15
C GLU A 42 -0.02 -8.95 -2.07
N LEU A 43 -1.04 -8.30 -1.51
CA LEU A 43 -2.14 -7.74 -2.30
C LEU A 43 -1.62 -6.68 -3.27
N ALA A 44 -0.73 -5.80 -2.84
CA ALA A 44 -0.11 -4.79 -3.70
C ALA A 44 0.74 -5.39 -4.84
N ALA A 45 1.48 -6.47 -4.58
CA ALA A 45 2.12 -7.25 -5.63
C ALA A 45 1.09 -7.82 -6.61
N GLY A 46 -0.03 -8.36 -6.10
CA GLY A 46 -1.15 -8.85 -6.91
C GLY A 46 -1.86 -7.78 -7.75
N MET A 47 -1.74 -6.50 -7.37
CA MET A 47 -2.19 -5.35 -8.18
C MET A 47 -1.20 -4.99 -9.31
N GLY A 48 -0.15 -5.78 -9.49
CA GLY A 48 0.86 -5.59 -10.53
C GLY A 48 1.96 -4.60 -10.15
N MET A 49 2.18 -4.35 -8.85
CA MET A 49 3.34 -3.57 -8.40
C MET A 49 4.61 -4.42 -8.39
N THR A 50 5.70 -3.82 -8.83
CA THR A 50 7.04 -4.42 -8.78
C THR A 50 7.63 -4.36 -7.38
N GLU A 51 8.64 -5.18 -7.10
CA GLU A 51 9.37 -5.12 -5.82
C GLU A 51 9.98 -3.73 -5.57
N ALA A 52 10.47 -3.06 -6.62
CA ALA A 52 11.01 -1.71 -6.51
C ALA A 52 9.94 -0.68 -6.11
N GLU A 53 8.73 -0.77 -6.66
CA GLU A 53 7.61 0.10 -6.29
C GLU A 53 7.15 -0.15 -4.85
N LEU A 54 7.11 -1.42 -4.41
CA LEU A 54 6.80 -1.78 -3.02
C LEU A 54 7.86 -1.25 -2.04
N ARG A 55 9.14 -1.36 -2.41
CA ARG A 55 10.26 -0.82 -1.63
C ARG A 55 10.17 0.69 -1.51
N ALA A 56 9.86 1.40 -2.60
CA ALA A 56 9.69 2.85 -2.60
C ALA A 56 8.56 3.30 -1.67
N CYS A 57 7.46 2.54 -1.57
CA CYS A 57 6.40 2.80 -0.59
C CYS A 57 6.91 2.68 0.85
N ASN A 58 7.79 1.72 1.13
CA ASN A 58 8.36 1.52 2.47
C ASN A 58 9.40 2.59 2.82
N GLU A 59 10.23 2.99 1.86
CA GLU A 59 11.18 4.11 2.00
C GLU A 59 10.44 5.43 2.24
N THR A 60 9.33 5.66 1.52
CA THR A 60 8.45 6.80 1.74
C THR A 60 7.88 6.80 3.15
N ALA A 61 7.45 5.64 3.66
CA ALA A 61 6.95 5.51 5.02
C ALA A 61 8.03 5.83 6.07
N TYR A 62 9.26 5.34 5.85
CA TYR A 62 10.40 5.64 6.71
C TYR A 62 10.73 7.14 6.72
N ALA A 63 10.74 7.79 5.56
CA ALA A 63 11.00 9.22 5.44
C ALA A 63 9.87 10.10 6.02
N ALA A 64 8.63 9.59 6.05
CA ALA A 64 7.46 10.29 6.58
C ALA A 64 7.19 10.01 8.07
N LYS A 65 8.03 9.21 8.75
CA LYS A 65 7.83 8.86 10.16
C LYS A 65 7.92 10.11 11.05
N PHE A 66 7.04 10.19 12.04
CA PHE A 66 7.15 11.22 13.08
C PHE A 66 8.11 10.73 14.17
N GLY A 67 9.41 10.85 13.94
CA GLY A 67 10.46 10.44 14.88
C GLY A 67 11.85 10.41 14.25
N ALA A 68 12.90 10.36 15.08
CA ALA A 68 14.29 10.19 14.64
C ALA A 68 14.58 8.75 14.23
#